data_AF-A0A7X4ASG4-F1
#
_entry.id   AF-A0A7X4ASG4-F1
#
_cell.length_a   1.000
_cell.length_b   1.000
_cell.length_c   1.000
_cell.angle_alpha   90.00
_cell.angle_beta   90.00
_cell.angle_gamma   90.00
#
_symmetry.space_group_name_H-M   'P 1'
#
loop_
_entity.id
_entity.type
_entity.pdbx_description
1 polymer ?
#
loop_
_entity_poly.entity_id
_entity_poly.type
_entity_poly.pdbx_seq_one_letter_code
_entity_poly.pdbx_strand_id
1 'polypeptide(L)'
;MIFSKLLPTLKRPPAAAGKLPKRFDGRLSLKNRTIKKEAYLGGRLFGDLGAGRSREFFCLDANNWVWHETWVDPRTGRRYANTLRYEIRGGLVYKKQNDDADWRVLGGGEADNFRRATDAYRRGVLAKLYPDRDWRRP
;
A
#
# COMPACT_ATOMS: atom_id res chain seq x y z
N MET A 1 28.98 10.72 -2.60
CA MET A 1 29.67 9.66 -3.37
C MET A 1 28.85 9.36 -4.61
N ILE A 2 29.48 9.49 -5.78
CA ILE A 2 28.93 9.42 -7.14
C ILE A 2 29.58 8.21 -7.81
N PHE A 3 28.81 7.32 -8.45
CA PHE A 3 29.26 6.32 -9.44
C PHE A 3 27.99 5.77 -10.13
N SER A 4 27.93 5.41 -11.41
CA SER A 4 28.90 5.41 -12.51
C SER A 4 28.12 5.25 -13.84
N LYS A 5 28.75 5.67 -14.93
CA LYS A 5 28.23 5.78 -16.31
C LYS A 5 28.27 4.45 -17.10
N LEU A 6 27.52 4.47 -18.22
CA LEU A 6 27.75 3.88 -19.56
C LEU A 6 27.33 2.43 -19.86
N LEU A 7 26.37 2.30 -20.79
CA LEU A 7 26.28 1.23 -21.81
C LEU A 7 25.73 1.80 -23.14
N PRO A 8 26.00 1.15 -24.29
CA PRO A 8 26.22 1.81 -25.58
C PRO A 8 24.98 1.92 -26.50
N THR A 9 25.14 2.74 -27.54
CA THR A 9 24.18 3.08 -28.59
C THR A 9 23.69 1.84 -29.38
N LEU A 10 22.41 1.49 -29.23
CA LEU A 10 21.74 0.52 -30.09
C LEU A 10 21.19 1.20 -31.34
N LYS A 11 21.71 0.81 -32.51
CA LYS A 11 21.13 1.10 -33.84
C LYS A 11 19.70 0.52 -33.92
N ARG A 12 18.74 1.31 -34.39
CA ARG A 12 17.36 0.86 -34.67
C ARG A 12 17.31 -0.01 -35.93
N PRO A 13 16.61 -1.16 -35.92
CA PRO A 13 16.06 -1.76 -37.13
C PRO A 13 14.68 -1.15 -37.48
N PRO A 14 14.25 -1.24 -38.75
CA PRO A 14 13.12 -0.50 -39.29
C PRO A 14 11.75 -1.06 -38.87
N ALA A 15 10.76 -0.19 -38.92
CA ALA A 15 9.39 -0.41 -38.51
C ALA A 15 8.67 -1.47 -39.38
N ALA A 16 8.09 -2.48 -38.73
CA ALA A 16 6.99 -3.26 -39.27
C ALA A 16 5.96 -3.49 -38.15
N ALA A 17 4.72 -3.11 -38.45
CA ALA A 17 3.60 -3.07 -37.52
C ALA A 17 3.08 -4.47 -37.17
N GLY A 18 3.05 -4.76 -35.86
CA GLY A 18 2.36 -5.91 -35.29
C GLY A 18 2.27 -5.70 -33.79
N LYS A 19 1.05 -5.68 -33.23
CA LYS A 19 0.82 -5.51 -31.78
C LYS A 19 1.59 -6.58 -31.01
N LEU A 20 2.68 -6.21 -30.34
CA LEU A 20 3.33 -7.11 -29.39
C LEU A 20 2.34 -7.41 -28.25
N PRO A 21 2.13 -8.69 -27.87
CA PRO A 21 1.42 -8.98 -26.63
C PRO A 21 2.19 -8.31 -25.48
N LYS A 22 1.47 -7.59 -24.60
CA LYS A 22 2.04 -7.06 -23.36
C LYS A 22 2.57 -8.26 -22.58
N ARG A 23 3.89 -8.48 -22.65
CA ARG A 23 4.60 -9.43 -21.80
C ARG A 23 4.20 -9.11 -20.37
N PHE A 24 3.46 -10.01 -19.73
CA PHE A 24 3.13 -9.91 -18.31
C PHE A 24 4.46 -10.03 -17.56
N ASP A 25 4.99 -8.88 -17.16
CA ASP A 25 6.31 -8.75 -16.56
C ASP A 25 6.27 -9.42 -15.17
N GLY A 26 6.99 -10.54 -15.02
CA GLY A 26 7.10 -11.31 -13.79
C GLY A 26 7.63 -10.50 -12.59
N ARG A 27 8.13 -9.27 -12.77
CA ARG A 27 8.53 -8.35 -11.68
C ARG A 27 7.34 -7.71 -10.94
N LEU A 28 6.17 -7.59 -11.58
CA LEU A 28 4.92 -7.27 -10.89
C LEU A 28 4.52 -8.41 -9.93
N SER A 29 4.96 -9.65 -10.14
CA SER A 29 4.50 -10.80 -9.34
C SER A 29 5.02 -10.81 -7.90
N LEU A 30 6.24 -10.31 -7.62
CA LEU A 30 6.84 -10.40 -6.28
C LEU A 30 6.51 -9.20 -5.40
N LYS A 31 6.61 -7.98 -5.95
CA LYS A 31 6.17 -6.75 -5.25
C LYS A 31 4.69 -6.82 -4.89
N ASN A 32 3.84 -7.22 -5.83
CA ASN A 32 2.40 -7.34 -5.56
C ASN A 32 2.09 -8.48 -4.57
N ARG A 33 2.84 -9.59 -4.59
CA ARG A 33 2.64 -10.70 -3.62
C ARG A 33 3.05 -10.30 -2.21
N THR A 34 4.04 -9.44 -2.10
CA THR A 34 4.53 -8.90 -0.83
C THR A 34 3.54 -7.90 -0.23
N ILE A 35 3.09 -6.93 -1.05
CA ILE A 35 2.04 -5.98 -0.69
C ILE A 35 0.76 -6.69 -0.25
N LYS A 36 0.33 -7.76 -0.95
CA LYS A 36 -0.86 -8.53 -0.55
C LYS A 36 -0.75 -9.16 0.84
N LYS A 37 0.42 -9.71 1.19
CA LYS A 37 0.65 -10.30 2.52
C LYS A 37 0.67 -9.21 3.59
N GLU A 38 1.37 -8.12 3.30
CA GLU A 38 1.42 -6.92 4.13
C GLU A 38 0.03 -6.35 4.40
N ALA A 39 -0.77 -6.14 3.35
CA ALA A 39 -2.15 -5.66 3.39
C ALA A 39 -3.03 -6.55 4.27
N TYR A 40 -2.98 -7.86 4.05
CA TYR A 40 -3.77 -8.83 4.82
C TYR A 40 -3.40 -8.83 6.30
N LEU A 41 -2.11 -8.87 6.63
CA LEU A 41 -1.67 -8.87 8.03
C LEU A 41 -1.94 -7.53 8.71
N GLY A 42 -1.70 -6.42 8.00
CA GLY A 42 -1.97 -5.08 8.52
C GLY A 42 -3.45 -4.86 8.82
N GLY A 43 -4.35 -5.41 7.99
CA GLY A 43 -5.78 -5.36 8.27
C GLY A 43 -6.20 -6.06 9.57
N ARG A 44 -5.41 -7.03 10.05
CA ARG A 44 -5.70 -7.77 11.30
C ARG A 44 -5.20 -7.08 12.57
N LEU A 45 -4.43 -5.99 12.45
CA LEU A 45 -3.92 -5.25 13.62
C LEU A 45 -5.03 -4.57 14.44
N PHE A 46 -6.21 -4.41 13.85
CA PHE A 46 -7.31 -3.59 14.39
C PHE A 46 -8.46 -4.46 14.92
N GLY A 47 -8.14 -5.67 15.39
CA GLY A 47 -9.09 -6.65 15.91
C GLY A 47 -9.73 -7.53 14.83
N ASP A 48 -10.62 -8.41 15.29
CA ASP A 48 -11.28 -9.39 14.43
C ASP A 48 -12.27 -8.75 13.47
N LEU A 49 -12.32 -9.32 12.27
CA LEU A 49 -13.28 -8.97 11.24
C LEU A 49 -14.39 -10.00 11.28
N GLY A 50 -15.62 -9.56 11.52
CA GLY A 50 -16.81 -10.40 11.38
C GLY A 50 -16.95 -10.98 9.97
N ALA A 51 -17.79 -12.01 9.83
CA ALA A 51 -18.03 -12.67 8.55
C ALA A 51 -18.45 -11.67 7.45
N GLY A 52 -17.97 -11.90 6.22
CA GLY A 52 -18.29 -11.04 5.07
C GLY A 52 -17.57 -9.69 5.05
N ARG A 53 -16.62 -9.44 5.95
CA ARG A 53 -15.77 -8.25 5.96
C ARG A 53 -14.32 -8.58 5.60
N SER A 54 -13.69 -7.69 4.85
CA SER A 54 -12.25 -7.68 4.63
C SER A 54 -11.71 -6.30 4.98
N ARG A 55 -10.53 -6.26 5.59
CA ARG A 55 -9.78 -5.05 5.88
C ARG A 55 -8.35 -5.28 5.46
N GLU A 56 -7.77 -4.26 4.85
CA GLU A 56 -6.40 -4.21 4.40
C GLU A 56 -5.79 -2.91 4.93
N PHE A 57 -4.55 -2.99 5.41
CA PHE A 57 -3.77 -1.81 5.79
C PHE A 57 -2.31 -2.04 5.44
N PHE A 58 -1.72 -1.16 4.64
CA PHE A 58 -0.34 -1.30 4.17
C PHE A 58 0.25 0.04 3.72
N CYS A 59 1.57 0.09 3.61
CA CYS A 59 2.27 1.20 2.98
C CYS A 59 2.62 0.84 1.52
N LEU A 60 2.43 1.80 0.62
CA LEU A 60 2.92 1.71 -0.77
C LEU A 60 4.40 2.10 -0.84
N ASP A 61 4.78 3.06 -0.01
CA ASP A 61 6.13 3.57 0.18
C ASP A 61 6.25 4.22 1.58
N ALA A 62 7.36 4.92 1.85
CA ALA A 62 7.64 5.51 3.16
C ALA A 62 6.55 6.50 3.65
N ASN A 63 5.83 7.16 2.74
CA ASN A 63 4.91 8.25 3.07
C ASN A 63 3.46 7.94 2.69
N ASN A 64 3.21 6.99 1.81
CA ASN A 64 1.89 6.66 1.29
C ASN A 64 1.33 5.40 1.93
N TRP A 65 0.19 5.53 2.60
CA TRP A 65 -0.51 4.43 3.27
C TRP A 65 -1.90 4.24 2.70
N VAL A 66 -2.35 3.00 2.67
CA VAL A 66 -3.66 2.62 2.18
C VAL A 66 -4.37 1.80 3.26
N TRP A 67 -5.61 2.19 3.53
CA TRP A 67 -6.60 1.39 4.22
C TRP A 67 -7.70 1.06 3.22
N HIS A 68 -8.06 -0.21 3.12
CA HIS A 68 -9.16 -0.64 2.27
C HIS A 68 -10.05 -1.60 3.04
N GLU A 69 -11.34 -1.31 3.07
CA GLU A 69 -12.35 -2.18 3.67
C GLU A 69 -13.39 -2.55 2.64
N THR A 70 -13.83 -3.82 2.69
CA THR A 70 -15.03 -4.27 2.00
C THR A 70 -15.93 -5.00 2.98
N TRP A 71 -17.23 -4.88 2.78
CA TRP A 71 -18.22 -5.61 3.55
C TRP A 71 -19.44 -5.93 2.71
N VAL A 72 -20.13 -6.99 3.08
CA VAL A 72 -21.44 -7.33 2.54
C VAL A 72 -22.50 -6.88 3.53
N ASP A 73 -23.48 -6.10 3.07
CA ASP A 73 -24.64 -5.75 3.87
C ASP A 73 -25.50 -7.00 4.10
N PRO A 74 -25.73 -7.40 5.37
CA PRO A 74 -26.43 -8.64 5.68
C PRO A 74 -27.91 -8.62 5.29
N ARG A 75 -28.51 -7.44 5.12
CA ARG A 75 -29.92 -7.28 4.75
C ARG A 75 -30.14 -7.30 3.25
N THR A 76 -29.23 -6.66 2.50
CA THR A 76 -29.41 -6.47 1.05
C THR A 76 -28.51 -7.38 0.21
N GLY A 77 -27.51 -8.01 0.81
CA GLY A 77 -26.47 -8.78 0.10
C GLY A 77 -25.53 -7.91 -0.73
N ARG A 78 -25.69 -6.57 -0.71
CA ARG A 78 -24.87 -5.66 -1.51
C ARG A 78 -23.45 -5.55 -0.93
N ARG A 79 -22.45 -5.57 -1.81
CA ARG A 79 -21.06 -5.35 -1.45
C ARG A 79 -20.75 -3.87 -1.45
N TYR A 80 -20.12 -3.41 -0.38
CA TYR A 80 -19.59 -2.07 -0.21
C TYR A 80 -18.08 -2.10 -0.09
N ALA A 81 -17.45 -0.98 -0.43
CA ALA A 81 -16.03 -0.76 -0.28
C ALA A 81 -15.76 0.66 0.20
N ASN A 82 -14.70 0.83 0.98
CA ASN A 82 -14.21 2.12 1.42
C ASN A 82 -12.69 2.12 1.38
N THR A 83 -12.09 3.06 0.67
CA THR A 83 -10.64 3.21 0.57
C THR A 83 -10.23 4.52 1.21
N LEU A 84 -9.32 4.49 2.18
CA LEU A 84 -8.65 5.68 2.68
C LEU A 84 -7.19 5.65 2.22
N ARG A 85 -6.74 6.75 1.65
CA ARG A 85 -5.33 7.00 1.36
C ARG A 85 -4.81 8.01 2.35
N TYR A 86 -3.65 7.73 2.92
CA TYR A 86 -2.94 8.68 3.76
C TYR A 86 -1.61 9.02 3.11
N GLU A 87 -1.21 10.28 3.26
CA GLU A 87 0.06 10.75 2.75
C GLU A 87 0.74 11.66 3.75
N ILE A 88 1.99 11.35 4.07
CA ILE A 88 2.82 12.16 4.96
C ILE A 88 3.56 13.20 4.11
N ARG A 89 3.28 14.49 4.34
CA ARG A 89 3.93 15.62 3.66
C ARG A 89 4.27 16.71 4.67
N GLY A 90 5.53 17.12 4.73
CA GLY A 90 5.96 18.21 5.61
C GLY A 90 5.65 17.97 7.10
N GLY A 91 5.68 16.71 7.55
CA GLY A 91 5.34 16.33 8.93
C GLY A 91 3.84 16.26 9.24
N LEU A 92 2.98 16.64 8.29
CA LEU A 92 1.53 16.52 8.40
C LEU A 92 1.05 15.23 7.71
N VAL A 93 -0.04 14.67 8.23
CA VAL A 93 -0.70 13.52 7.61
C VAL A 93 -1.94 14.02 6.88
N TYR A 94 -1.97 13.80 5.57
CA TYR A 94 -3.13 14.06 4.74
C TYR A 94 -3.93 12.78 4.58
N LYS A 95 -5.26 12.89 4.50
CA LYS A 95 -6.18 11.79 4.25
C LYS A 95 -7.07 12.14 3.07
N LYS A 96 -7.36 11.13 2.25
CA LYS A 96 -8.36 11.17 1.18
C LYS A 96 -9.22 9.92 1.24
N GLN A 97 -10.53 10.07 1.11
CA GLN A 97 -11.50 8.98 1.15
C GLN A 97 -12.08 8.73 -0.24
N ASN A 98 -11.83 7.54 -0.79
CA ASN A 98 -12.12 7.19 -2.18
C ASN A 98 -11.42 8.15 -3.17
N ASP A 99 -11.47 7.84 -4.46
CA ASP A 99 -10.64 8.56 -5.43
C ASP A 99 -11.20 9.96 -5.79
N ASP A 100 -12.45 10.27 -5.43
CA ASP A 100 -13.11 11.54 -5.76
C ASP A 100 -13.09 12.59 -4.64
N ALA A 101 -12.69 12.24 -3.40
CA ALA A 101 -12.65 13.21 -2.32
C ALA A 101 -11.42 14.11 -2.34
N ASP A 102 -11.54 15.26 -1.69
CA ASP A 102 -10.43 16.16 -1.42
C ASP A 102 -9.51 15.64 -0.32
N TRP A 103 -8.24 16.06 -0.40
CA TRP A 103 -7.28 15.82 0.65
C TRP A 103 -7.53 16.73 1.85
N ARG A 104 -7.55 16.15 3.04
CA ARG A 104 -7.68 16.89 4.30
C ARG A 104 -6.52 16.56 5.24
N VAL A 105 -6.05 17.55 5.99
CA VAL A 105 -5.05 17.33 7.05
C VAL A 105 -5.73 16.62 8.23
N LEU A 106 -5.09 15.57 8.75
CA LEU A 106 -5.50 14.94 10.00
C LEU A 106 -5.08 15.81 11.18
N GLY A 107 -6.02 16.01 12.11
CA GLY A 107 -5.78 16.72 13.36
C GLY A 107 -6.19 15.90 14.57
N GLY A 108 -5.67 16.27 15.73
CA GLY A 108 -6.03 15.71 17.03
C GLY A 108 -5.93 14.19 17.08
N GLY A 109 -6.93 13.54 17.68
CA GLY A 109 -6.94 12.10 17.89
C GLY A 109 -6.86 11.25 16.62
N GLU A 110 -7.29 11.76 15.45
CA GLU A 110 -7.18 11.01 14.19
C GLU A 110 -5.72 10.85 13.76
N ALA A 111 -4.89 11.89 13.95
CA ALA A 111 -3.45 11.84 13.68
C ALA A 111 -2.73 10.90 14.65
N ASP A 112 -3.10 10.93 15.94
CA ASP A 112 -2.55 9.99 16.94
C ASP A 112 -2.89 8.54 16.64
N ASN A 113 -4.13 8.28 16.23
CA ASN A 113 -4.56 6.94 15.82
C ASN A 113 -3.78 6.46 14.60
N PHE A 114 -3.55 7.33 13.61
CA PHE A 114 -2.72 7.00 12.46
C PHE A 114 -1.28 6.66 12.87
N ARG A 115 -0.65 7.45 13.75
CA ARG A 115 0.69 7.17 14.26
C ARG A 115 0.75 5.82 14.99
N ARG A 116 -0.23 5.53 15.85
CA ARG A 116 -0.32 4.23 16.55
C ARG A 116 -0.50 3.07 15.58
N ALA A 117 -1.27 3.28 14.51
CA ALA A 117 -1.51 2.29 13.48
C ALA A 117 -0.23 1.94 12.69
N THR A 118 0.54 2.95 12.26
CA THR A 118 1.80 2.73 11.53
C THR A 118 2.87 2.12 12.43
N ASP A 119 2.91 2.49 13.71
CA ASP A 119 3.77 1.88 14.73
C ASP A 119 3.43 0.39 14.95
N ALA A 120 2.13 0.07 15.08
CA ALA A 120 1.67 -1.30 15.21
C ALA A 120 2.01 -2.12 13.96
N TYR A 121 1.88 -1.52 12.77
CA TYR A 121 2.25 -2.14 11.51
C TYR A 121 3.74 -2.51 11.46
N ARG A 122 4.62 -1.58 11.83
CA ARG A 122 6.06 -1.84 11.90
C ARG A 122 6.38 -3.01 12.85
N ARG A 123 5.80 -3.01 14.06
CA ARG A 123 6.08 -4.03 15.08
C ARG A 123 5.44 -5.39 14.77
N GLY A 124 4.28 -5.42 14.13
CA GLY A 124 3.51 -6.65 13.90
C GLY A 124 3.70 -7.24 12.51
N VAL A 125 3.63 -6.41 11.47
CA VAL A 125 3.67 -6.86 10.07
C VAL A 125 5.10 -6.97 9.58
N LEU A 126 5.88 -5.87 9.67
CA LEU A 126 7.24 -5.87 9.14
C LEU A 126 8.17 -6.82 9.90
N ALA A 127 8.10 -6.82 11.23
CA ALA A 127 8.88 -7.75 12.06
C ALA A 127 8.57 -9.23 11.74
N LYS A 128 7.32 -9.54 11.38
CA LYS A 128 6.90 -10.90 11.03
C LYS A 128 7.32 -11.31 9.62
N LEU A 129 7.21 -10.40 8.65
CA LEU A 129 7.51 -10.70 7.25
C LEU A 129 8.99 -10.60 6.91
N TYR A 130 9.74 -9.81 7.69
CA TYR A 130 11.15 -9.50 7.45
C TYR A 130 11.96 -9.58 8.75
N PRO A 131 12.08 -10.76 9.39
CA PRO A 131 12.71 -10.89 10.70
C PRO A 131 14.20 -10.51 10.71
N ASP A 132 14.89 -10.66 9.58
CA ASP A 132 16.34 -10.37 9.45
C ASP A 132 16.67 -8.88 9.29
N ARG A 133 15.65 -8.01 9.22
CA ARG A 133 15.84 -6.56 9.17
C ARG A 133 15.67 -5.96 10.56
N ASP A 134 16.62 -5.13 10.98
CA ASP A 134 16.58 -4.44 12.26
C ASP A 134 15.53 -3.30 12.24
N TRP A 135 14.28 -3.67 12.52
CA TRP A 135 13.17 -2.72 12.67
C TRP A 135 13.16 -2.02 14.03
N ARG A 136 14.19 -2.14 14.87
CA ARG A 136 14.25 -1.47 16.19
C ARG A 136 14.97 -0.13 16.16
N ARG A 137 15.63 0.24 15.05
CA ARG A 137 16.30 1.54 14.93
C ARG A 137 15.38 2.60 14.31
N PRO A 138 15.21 3.77 14.96
CA PRO A 138 14.37 4.85 14.45
C PRO A 138 14.83 5.32 13.06
#